data_AF-X1NG80-F1
#
_entry.id   AF-X1NG80-F1
#
_cell.length_a   1.000
_cell.length_b   1.000
_cell.length_c   1.000
_cell.angle_alpha   90.00
_cell.angle_beta   90.00
_cell.angle_gamma   90.00
#
_symmetry.space_group_name_H-M   'P 1'
#
loop_
_entity.id
_entity.type
_entity.pdbx_description
1 polymer ?
#
loop_
_entity_poly.entity_id
_entity_poly.type
_entity_poly.pdbx_seq_one_letter_code
_entity_poly.pdbx_strand_id
1 'polypeptide(L)'
;MPDENGTLPSAVKDITQTKGSIKGLVFNIQRFSIHDGPGIRTTVFMKGCPLRCKWCSNPESQQPYPEIMTLDRNCIKCGKCVEACPQDAITLDESGRRIDRNKCDRCLECALVCPSGAIQTAGNYMGVDEVIVEIMKDVLFYQNSEGGVTVSGGDPLFQWEFVCELLQK
;
A
#
# COMPACT_ATOMS: atom_id res chain seq x y z
N MET A 1 3.04 -11.18 -13.20
CA MET A 1 4.09 -11.98 -13.85
C MET A 1 4.90 -11.03 -14.71
N PRO A 2 6.24 -11.14 -14.75
CA PRO A 2 7.04 -10.47 -15.79
C PRO A 2 6.56 -10.95 -17.17
N ASP A 3 6.70 -10.11 -18.17
CA ASP A 3 6.53 -10.55 -19.56
C ASP A 3 7.63 -11.54 -19.95
N GLU A 4 7.45 -12.16 -21.12
CA GLU A 4 8.31 -13.19 -21.72
C GLU A 4 9.76 -12.71 -21.96
N ASN A 5 9.99 -11.39 -21.81
CA ASN A 5 11.27 -10.70 -21.97
C ASN A 5 11.85 -10.16 -20.66
N GLY A 6 11.27 -10.52 -19.50
CA GLY A 6 11.78 -10.13 -18.18
C GLY A 6 11.79 -8.61 -17.94
N THR A 7 11.04 -7.84 -18.72
CA THR A 7 11.02 -6.38 -18.64
C THR A 7 9.88 -5.95 -17.73
N LEU A 8 10.24 -5.41 -16.56
CA LEU A 8 9.29 -4.80 -15.65
C LEU A 8 8.67 -3.54 -16.31
N PRO A 9 7.38 -3.22 -16.03
CA PRO A 9 6.72 -2.00 -16.53
C PRO A 9 7.58 -0.77 -16.30
N SER A 10 7.48 0.25 -17.16
CA SER A 10 8.31 1.47 -17.09
C SER A 10 8.33 2.13 -15.71
N ALA A 11 7.28 1.97 -14.91
CA ALA A 11 7.18 2.42 -13.52
C ALA A 11 8.12 1.71 -12.50
N VAL A 12 8.81 0.63 -12.90
CA VAL A 12 9.69 -0.18 -12.02
C VAL A 12 11.17 -0.01 -12.38
N LYS A 13 11.49 0.68 -13.48
CA LYS A 13 12.88 0.80 -13.98
C LYS A 13 13.77 1.74 -13.15
N ASP A 14 13.20 2.52 -12.24
CA ASP A 14 13.94 3.57 -11.50
C ASP A 14 14.44 3.16 -10.09
N ILE A 15 14.33 1.88 -9.70
CA ILE A 15 14.69 1.46 -8.32
C ILE A 15 16.20 1.17 -8.17
N THR A 16 17.01 1.22 -9.24
CA THR A 16 18.41 0.74 -9.19
C THR A 16 19.51 1.77 -9.36
N GLN A 17 19.25 3.07 -9.27
CA GLN A 17 20.38 4.03 -9.23
C GLN A 17 20.05 5.41 -8.68
N THR A 18 20.11 5.56 -7.36
CA THR A 18 20.57 6.81 -6.74
C THR A 18 21.18 6.44 -5.39
N LYS A 19 22.26 7.13 -5.00
CA LYS A 19 22.82 7.05 -3.64
C LYS A 19 21.86 7.77 -2.68
N GLY A 20 20.64 7.25 -2.54
CA GLY A 20 19.47 7.85 -1.91
C GLY A 20 18.81 6.87 -0.93
N SER A 21 18.21 7.41 0.12
CA SER A 21 17.57 6.68 1.22
C SER A 21 16.71 5.50 0.75
N ILE A 22 16.84 4.35 1.41
CA ILE A 22 16.09 3.12 1.13
C ILE A 22 14.58 3.43 1.26
N LYS A 23 13.80 3.01 0.26
CA LYS A 23 12.33 3.11 0.29
C LYS A 23 11.70 1.76 0.50
N GLY A 24 10.63 1.74 1.28
CA GLY A 24 9.79 0.57 1.53
C GLY A 24 8.40 0.79 0.95
N LEU A 25 7.79 -0.29 0.49
CA LEU A 25 6.41 -0.31 0.03
C LEU A 25 5.48 -0.57 1.23
N VAL A 26 4.87 0.50 1.74
CA VAL A 26 4.00 0.52 2.92
C VAL A 26 2.55 0.66 2.45
N PHE A 27 1.66 -0.28 2.78
CA PHE A 27 0.26 -0.19 2.38
C PHE A 27 -0.64 0.49 3.41
N ASN A 28 -0.26 0.47 4.69
CA ASN A 28 -1.01 1.15 5.74
C ASN A 28 -0.10 1.49 6.93
N ILE A 29 -0.44 2.55 7.67
CA ILE A 29 0.13 2.84 9.00
C ILE A 29 -1.05 2.93 9.96
N GLN A 30 -1.27 1.86 10.71
CA GLN A 30 -2.43 1.74 11.59
C GLN A 30 -2.07 2.16 13.01
N ARG A 31 -2.68 3.24 13.46
CA ARG A 31 -2.52 3.78 14.82
C ARG A 31 -3.49 3.07 15.78
N PHE A 32 -3.23 3.16 17.08
CA PHE A 32 -4.08 2.61 18.14
C PHE A 32 -4.31 1.09 18.08
N SER A 33 -3.29 0.33 17.72
CA SER A 33 -3.32 -1.13 17.79
C SER A 33 -3.15 -1.58 19.24
N ILE A 34 -4.23 -2.09 19.86
CA ILE A 34 -4.28 -2.47 21.29
C ILE A 34 -4.37 -3.98 21.56
N HIS A 35 -4.54 -4.80 20.52
CA HIS A 35 -4.89 -6.21 20.69
C HIS A 35 -3.71 -7.19 20.59
N ASP A 36 -2.61 -6.81 19.95
CA ASP A 36 -1.56 -7.78 19.57
C ASP A 36 -0.24 -7.62 20.34
N GLY A 37 -0.28 -7.13 21.60
CA GLY A 37 0.87 -7.00 22.50
C GLY A 37 0.73 -5.82 23.48
N PRO A 38 1.81 -5.44 24.19
CA PRO A 38 1.74 -4.47 25.28
C PRO A 38 1.51 -3.04 24.76
N GLY A 39 0.73 -2.28 25.53
CA GLY A 39 0.47 -0.87 25.28
C GLY A 39 -0.29 -0.57 24.00
N ILE A 40 -0.30 0.72 23.65
CA ILE A 40 -0.86 1.26 22.43
C ILE A 40 0.24 1.33 21.39
N ARG A 41 0.00 0.73 20.22
CA ARG A 41 1.01 0.67 19.17
C ARG A 41 0.56 1.25 17.86
N THR A 42 1.55 1.63 17.07
CA THR A 42 1.38 1.94 15.67
C THR A 42 2.01 0.83 14.84
N THR A 43 1.22 0.25 13.95
CA THR A 43 1.64 -0.86 13.09
C THR A 43 1.91 -0.34 11.69
N VAL A 44 3.16 -0.45 11.25
CA VAL A 44 3.56 -0.19 9.86
C VAL A 44 3.33 -1.45 9.04
N PHE A 45 2.37 -1.41 8.15
CA PHE A 45 1.98 -2.53 7.32
C PHE A 45 2.70 -2.50 5.98
N MET A 46 3.60 -3.46 5.78
CA MET A 46 4.39 -3.63 4.56
C MET A 46 3.58 -4.35 3.48
N LYS A 47 3.90 -4.07 2.21
CA LYS A 47 3.45 -4.85 1.05
C LYS A 47 4.55 -5.84 0.60
N GLY A 48 4.22 -6.78 -0.27
CA GLY A 48 5.10 -7.86 -0.70
C GLY A 48 5.13 -9.01 0.30
N CYS A 49 4.73 -10.20 -0.13
CA CYS A 49 4.86 -11.43 0.63
C CYS A 49 5.21 -12.56 -0.36
N PRO A 50 6.22 -13.41 -0.09
CA PRO A 50 6.50 -14.56 -0.94
C PRO A 50 5.45 -15.68 -0.77
N LEU A 51 4.66 -15.64 0.31
CA LEU A 51 3.65 -16.63 0.62
C LEU A 51 2.29 -16.29 -0.02
N ARG A 52 1.45 -17.31 -0.21
CA ARG A 52 0.07 -17.18 -0.74
C ARG A 52 -0.92 -17.94 0.15
N CYS A 53 -0.98 -17.52 1.40
CA CYS A 53 -1.84 -18.13 2.42
C CYS A 53 -3.31 -18.12 1.96
N LYS A 54 -3.99 -19.26 2.10
CA LYS A 54 -5.42 -19.41 1.75
C LYS A 54 -6.33 -18.44 2.52
N TRP A 55 -5.95 -18.13 3.76
CA TRP A 55 -6.64 -17.18 4.64
C TRP A 55 -5.64 -16.13 5.11
N CYS A 56 -5.09 -15.37 4.16
CA CYS A 56 -4.23 -14.25 4.47
C CYS A 56 -5.01 -13.18 5.24
N SER A 57 -4.46 -12.68 6.35
CA SER A 57 -5.07 -11.59 7.12
C SER A 57 -5.17 -10.29 6.33
N ASN A 58 -4.22 -10.08 5.39
CA ASN A 58 -4.12 -8.88 4.56
C ASN A 58 -3.81 -9.27 3.10
N PRO A 59 -4.77 -9.84 2.34
CA PRO A 59 -4.52 -10.25 0.95
C PRO A 59 -4.01 -9.11 0.05
N GLU A 60 -4.41 -7.87 0.34
CA GLU A 60 -3.95 -6.64 -0.31
C GLU A 60 -2.46 -6.36 -0.14
N SER A 61 -1.81 -6.98 0.85
CA SER A 61 -0.39 -6.81 1.14
C SER A 61 0.51 -7.75 0.33
N GLN A 62 -0.04 -8.74 -0.40
CA GLN A 62 0.78 -9.83 -0.95
C GLN A 62 1.65 -9.43 -2.14
N GLN A 63 1.15 -8.53 -3.00
CA GLN A 63 1.87 -8.18 -4.22
C GLN A 63 3.03 -7.20 -3.92
N PRO A 64 4.18 -7.32 -4.60
CA PRO A 64 5.33 -6.46 -4.35
C PRO A 64 5.28 -5.14 -5.14
N TYR A 65 4.09 -4.61 -5.41
CA TYR A 65 3.88 -3.37 -6.17
C TYR A 65 2.56 -2.69 -5.76
N PRO A 66 2.45 -1.36 -5.85
CA PRO A 66 1.19 -0.65 -5.62
C PRO A 66 0.04 -1.20 -6.47
N GLU A 67 -1.16 -1.26 -5.89
CA GLU A 67 -2.37 -1.69 -6.59
C GLU A 67 -3.57 -0.83 -6.20
N ILE A 68 -4.64 -0.91 -6.98
CA ILE A 68 -5.92 -0.30 -6.59
C ILE A 68 -6.69 -1.19 -5.62
N MET A 69 -7.21 -0.59 -4.56
CA MET A 69 -8.19 -1.15 -3.64
C MET A 69 -9.54 -0.47 -3.87
N THR A 70 -10.61 -1.27 -3.92
CA THR A 70 -11.96 -0.80 -4.23
C THR A 70 -12.89 -0.94 -3.03
N LEU A 71 -13.47 0.17 -2.59
CA LEU A 71 -14.54 0.24 -1.60
C LEU A 71 -15.83 0.67 -2.30
N ASP A 72 -16.53 -0.27 -2.92
CA ASP A 72 -17.68 0.03 -3.79
C ASP A 72 -18.82 0.74 -3.06
N ARG A 73 -19.00 0.46 -1.76
CA ARG A 73 -19.95 1.18 -0.88
C ARG A 73 -19.71 2.70 -0.81
N ASN A 74 -18.49 3.16 -1.06
CA ASN A 74 -18.15 4.58 -1.06
C ASN A 74 -18.33 5.21 -2.46
N CYS A 75 -18.71 4.44 -3.48
CA CYS A 75 -18.81 4.95 -4.85
C CYS A 75 -20.03 5.86 -5.01
N ILE A 76 -19.79 7.12 -5.33
CA ILE A 76 -20.84 8.12 -5.61
C ILE A 76 -21.21 8.22 -7.10
N LYS A 77 -20.72 7.27 -7.92
CA LYS A 77 -21.02 7.18 -9.37
C LYS A 77 -20.72 8.46 -10.17
N CYS A 78 -19.65 9.17 -9.80
CA CYS A 78 -19.29 10.45 -10.44
C CYS A 78 -18.60 10.34 -11.81
N GLY A 79 -18.23 9.14 -12.28
CA GLY A 79 -17.62 8.96 -13.61
C GLY A 79 -16.14 9.31 -13.74
N LYS A 80 -15.55 10.12 -12.85
CA LYS A 80 -14.14 10.57 -12.95
C LYS A 80 -13.10 9.47 -13.21
N CYS A 81 -13.27 8.30 -12.59
CA CYS A 81 -12.37 7.16 -12.80
C CYS A 81 -12.44 6.57 -14.21
N VAL A 82 -13.58 6.69 -14.90
CA VAL A 82 -13.73 6.30 -16.31
C VAL A 82 -12.93 7.27 -17.17
N GLU A 83 -13.10 8.57 -16.97
CA GLU A 83 -12.39 9.62 -17.72
C GLU A 83 -10.87 9.55 -17.55
N ALA A 84 -10.40 9.22 -16.35
CA ALA A 84 -8.98 9.15 -16.04
C ALA A 84 -8.30 7.84 -16.44
N CYS A 85 -9.03 6.80 -16.86
CA CYS A 85 -8.42 5.50 -17.14
C CYS A 85 -7.88 5.44 -18.59
N PRO A 86 -6.54 5.44 -18.80
CA PRO A 86 -5.98 5.45 -20.16
C PRO A 86 -6.19 4.13 -20.91
N GLN A 87 -6.56 3.06 -20.21
CA GLN A 87 -6.77 1.72 -20.78
C GLN A 87 -8.24 1.42 -21.11
N ASP A 88 -9.15 2.38 -20.90
CA ASP A 88 -10.60 2.16 -21.00
C ASP A 88 -11.06 0.92 -20.22
N ALA A 89 -10.41 0.67 -19.08
CA ALA A 89 -10.63 -0.51 -18.25
C ALA A 89 -11.78 -0.33 -17.27
N ILE A 90 -12.36 0.87 -17.16
CA ILE A 90 -13.40 1.19 -16.17
C ILE A 90 -14.66 1.60 -16.90
N THR A 91 -15.77 0.95 -16.55
CA THR A 91 -17.11 1.34 -16.99
C THR A 91 -17.95 1.78 -15.79
N LEU A 92 -19.00 2.56 -16.04
CA LEU A 92 -19.94 3.02 -15.03
C LEU A 92 -21.37 2.79 -15.51
N ASP A 93 -22.19 2.14 -14.70
CA ASP A 93 -23.61 1.92 -14.93
C ASP A 93 -24.44 2.25 -13.67
N GLU A 94 -25.75 1.97 -13.71
CA GLU A 94 -26.65 2.19 -12.57
C GLU A 94 -26.27 1.39 -11.32
N SER A 95 -25.62 0.24 -11.47
CA SER A 95 -25.15 -0.60 -10.35
C SER A 95 -23.86 -0.06 -9.74
N GLY A 96 -23.07 0.70 -10.50
CA GLY A 96 -21.84 1.33 -10.05
C GLY A 96 -20.72 1.19 -11.08
N ARG A 97 -19.47 1.35 -10.63
CA ARG A 97 -18.32 1.14 -11.51
C ARG A 97 -18.02 -0.36 -11.66
N ARG A 98 -17.45 -0.74 -12.80
CA ARG A 98 -16.84 -2.05 -13.03
C ARG A 98 -15.44 -1.85 -13.60
N ILE A 99 -14.48 -2.65 -13.15
CA ILE A 99 -13.09 -2.59 -13.60
C ILE A 99 -12.75 -3.92 -14.29
N ASP A 100 -12.40 -3.86 -15.57
CA ASP A 100 -11.83 -4.96 -16.33
C ASP A 100 -10.35 -5.13 -15.97
N ARG A 101 -10.06 -6.17 -15.20
CA ARG A 101 -8.71 -6.48 -14.72
C ARG A 101 -7.78 -6.97 -15.84
N ASN A 102 -8.31 -7.39 -17.00
CA ASN A 102 -7.49 -7.79 -18.14
C ASN A 102 -6.95 -6.60 -18.93
N LYS A 103 -7.67 -5.46 -18.90
CA LYS A 103 -7.23 -4.20 -19.52
C LYS A 103 -6.43 -3.31 -18.57
N CYS A 104 -6.68 -3.41 -17.27
CA CYS A 104 -6.02 -2.59 -16.27
C CYS A 104 -4.52 -2.91 -16.15
N ASP A 105 -3.68 -1.95 -16.53
CA ASP A 105 -2.22 -2.01 -16.39
C ASP A 105 -1.70 -1.65 -14.99
N ARG A 106 -2.59 -1.13 -14.13
CA ARG A 106 -2.32 -0.62 -12.77
C ARG A 106 -1.54 0.69 -12.75
N CYS A 107 -1.83 1.62 -13.67
CA CYS A 107 -1.32 2.99 -13.64
C CYS A 107 -1.76 3.84 -12.44
N LEU A 108 -2.80 3.43 -11.69
CA LEU A 108 -3.32 4.09 -10.48
C LEU A 108 -4.01 5.46 -10.67
N GLU A 109 -4.08 5.99 -11.89
CA GLU A 109 -4.74 7.28 -12.18
C GLU A 109 -6.17 7.38 -11.62
N CYS A 110 -6.93 6.29 -11.71
CA CYS A 110 -8.29 6.23 -11.17
C CYS A 110 -8.37 6.39 -9.64
N ALA A 111 -7.31 6.02 -8.90
CA ALA A 111 -7.22 6.23 -7.46
C ALA A 111 -6.94 7.69 -7.12
N LEU A 112 -6.08 8.36 -7.90
CA LEU A 112 -5.71 9.76 -7.70
C LEU A 112 -6.90 10.72 -7.87
N VAL A 113 -7.82 10.39 -8.77
CA VAL A 113 -8.99 11.24 -9.07
C VAL A 113 -10.25 10.89 -8.29
N CYS A 114 -10.25 9.85 -7.44
CA CYS A 114 -11.47 9.35 -6.77
C CYS A 114 -11.85 10.22 -5.56
N PRO A 115 -12.88 11.09 -5.65
CA PRO A 115 -13.14 12.08 -4.60
C PRO A 115 -13.73 11.46 -3.33
N SER A 116 -14.40 10.31 -3.45
CA SER A 116 -15.02 9.63 -2.31
C SER A 116 -14.11 8.57 -1.67
N GLY A 117 -12.88 8.42 -2.16
CA GLY A 117 -11.97 7.36 -1.72
C GLY A 117 -12.52 5.96 -1.98
N ALA A 118 -13.41 5.80 -2.97
CA ALA A 118 -13.95 4.50 -3.35
C ALA A 118 -12.94 3.66 -4.14
N ILE A 119 -11.96 4.31 -4.80
CA ILE A 119 -10.75 3.69 -5.33
C ILE A 119 -9.59 4.33 -4.58
N GLN A 120 -8.71 3.52 -4.01
CA GLN A 120 -7.53 3.96 -3.27
C GLN A 120 -6.31 3.18 -3.72
N THR A 121 -5.12 3.74 -3.49
CA THR A 121 -3.87 3.01 -3.68
C THR A 121 -3.55 2.17 -2.45
N ALA A 122 -3.35 0.87 -2.64
CA ALA A 122 -2.82 -0.06 -1.66
C ALA A 122 -1.31 -0.26 -1.92
N GLY A 123 -0.50 0.44 -1.11
CA GLY A 123 0.96 0.43 -1.20
C GLY A 123 1.51 1.75 -1.72
N ASN A 124 2.26 2.46 -0.90
CA ASN A 124 3.01 3.66 -1.26
C ASN A 124 4.49 3.44 -0.97
N TYR A 125 5.36 3.90 -1.85
CA TYR A 125 6.80 3.91 -1.59
C TYR A 125 7.13 5.05 -0.64
N MET A 126 7.56 4.71 0.57
CA MET A 126 7.90 5.66 1.63
C MET A 126 9.38 5.50 1.99
N GLY A 127 10.08 6.61 2.17
CA GLY A 127 11.40 6.62 2.80
C GLY A 127 11.29 6.35 4.30
N VAL A 128 12.39 5.92 4.93
CA VAL A 128 12.42 5.66 6.37
C VAL A 128 12.03 6.90 7.16
N ASP A 129 12.57 8.06 6.81
CA ASP A 129 12.26 9.33 7.50
C ASP A 129 10.79 9.73 7.37
N GLU A 130 10.15 9.44 6.23
CA GLU A 130 8.72 9.71 6.04
C GLU A 130 7.87 8.84 6.96
N VAL A 131 8.24 7.56 7.12
CA VAL A 131 7.57 6.66 8.07
C VAL A 131 7.81 7.10 9.51
N ILE A 132 9.04 7.49 9.87
CA ILE A 132 9.38 8.00 11.20
C ILE A 132 8.54 9.24 11.54
N VAL A 133 8.43 10.20 10.61
CA VAL A 133 7.58 11.39 10.81
C VAL A 133 6.12 11.02 11.09
N GLU A 134 5.59 10.00 10.41
CA GLU A 134 4.21 9.55 10.65
C GLU A 134 4.03 8.86 12.01
N ILE A 135 4.88 7.90 12.35
CA ILE A 135 4.75 7.11 13.59
C ILE A 135 5.10 7.93 14.85
N MET A 136 5.94 8.97 14.72
CA MET A 136 6.29 9.85 15.85
C MET A 136 5.13 10.73 16.30
N LYS A 137 4.07 10.87 15.48
CA LYS A 137 2.83 11.54 15.90
C LYS A 137 2.14 10.85 17.07
N ASP A 138 2.51 9.60 17.39
CA ASP A 138 1.94 8.79 18.47
C ASP A 138 2.87 8.64 19.69
N VAL A 139 3.99 9.38 19.75
CA VAL A 139 5.02 9.19 20.80
C VAL A 139 4.47 9.23 22.23
N LEU A 140 3.50 10.10 22.51
CA LEU A 140 2.87 10.20 23.82
C LEU A 140 2.08 8.95 24.20
N PHE A 141 1.47 8.26 23.22
CA PHE A 141 0.78 7.00 23.48
C PHE A 141 1.78 5.92 23.85
N TYR A 142 2.91 5.83 23.17
CA TYR A 142 3.95 4.85 23.47
C TYR A 142 4.48 5.04 24.90
N GLN A 143 4.82 6.28 25.26
CA GLN A 143 5.35 6.63 26.58
C GLN A 143 4.37 6.33 27.73
N ASN A 144 3.08 6.57 27.52
CA ASN A 144 2.07 6.41 28.58
C ASN A 144 1.50 5.00 28.71
N SER A 145 1.76 4.13 27.74
CA SER A 145 1.17 2.79 27.69
C SER A 145 2.18 1.65 27.64
N GLU A 146 3.48 1.96 27.65
CA GLU A 146 4.57 0.99 27.38
C GLU A 146 4.40 0.30 26.01
N GLY A 147 3.86 1.06 25.05
CA GLY A 147 3.64 0.64 23.67
C GLY A 147 4.83 0.97 22.77
N GLY A 148 4.57 1.12 21.48
CA GLY A 148 5.63 1.40 20.50
C GLY A 148 5.21 1.12 19.07
N VAL A 149 6.19 0.76 18.26
CA VAL A 149 6.00 0.51 16.82
C VAL A 149 6.17 -0.97 16.52
N THR A 150 5.28 -1.50 15.69
CA THR A 150 5.36 -2.86 15.16
C THR A 150 5.33 -2.83 13.64
N VAL A 151 5.95 -3.82 13.00
CA VAL A 151 5.94 -3.98 11.54
C VAL A 151 5.19 -5.26 11.19
N SER A 152 4.23 -5.19 10.27
CA SER A 152 3.33 -6.30 9.91
C SER A 152 2.93 -6.24 8.43
N GLY A 153 1.93 -7.02 8.00
CA GLY A 153 1.31 -6.93 6.68
C GLY A 153 1.68 -8.08 5.76
N GLY A 154 2.46 -7.79 4.72
CA GLY A 154 3.01 -8.80 3.84
C GLY A 154 3.99 -9.70 4.60
N ASP A 155 5.19 -9.85 4.08
CA ASP A 155 6.29 -10.39 4.87
C ASP A 155 7.30 -9.26 5.09
N PRO A 156 7.48 -8.74 6.32
CA PRO A 156 8.47 -7.71 6.59
C PRO A 156 9.89 -8.10 6.14
N LEU A 157 10.22 -9.40 6.14
CA LEU A 157 11.52 -9.89 5.69
C LEU A 157 11.67 -9.84 4.16
N PHE A 158 10.58 -9.71 3.41
CA PHE A 158 10.62 -9.46 1.98
C PHE A 158 11.23 -8.09 1.64
N GLN A 159 11.19 -7.14 2.58
CA GLN A 159 11.78 -5.80 2.49
C GLN A 159 12.75 -5.55 3.65
N TRP A 160 13.57 -6.56 3.99
CA TRP A 160 14.37 -6.57 5.22
C TRP A 160 15.32 -5.37 5.35
N GLU A 161 15.94 -4.87 4.26
CA GLU A 161 16.83 -3.70 4.34
C GLU A 161 16.10 -2.46 4.88
N PHE A 162 14.91 -2.18 4.33
CA PHE A 162 14.08 -1.06 4.77
C PHE A 162 13.62 -1.24 6.22
N VAL A 163 13.19 -2.44 6.59
CA VAL A 163 12.70 -2.73 7.94
C VAL A 163 13.83 -2.63 8.97
N CYS A 164 15.04 -3.11 8.64
CA CYS A 164 16.21 -2.97 9.50
C CYS A 164 16.57 -1.49 9.71
N GLU A 165 16.60 -0.69 8.65
CA GLU A 165 16.89 0.74 8.77
C GLU A 165 15.81 1.47 9.60
N LEU A 166 14.54 1.14 9.38
CA LEU A 166 13.42 1.72 10.12
C LEU A 166 13.50 1.42 11.63
N LEU A 167 13.84 0.19 12.00
CA LEU A 167 13.89 -0.24 13.41
C LEU A 167 15.17 0.18 14.15
N GLN A 168 16.18 0.69 13.44
CA GLN A 168 17.42 1.19 14.03
C GLN A 168 17.39 2.70 14.34
N LYS A 169 16.39 3.43 13.82
CA LYS A 169 16.19 4.85 14.12
C LYS A 169 15.30 5.06 15.33
#